data_AF-A0A068S5N6-F1
#
_entry.id   AF-A0A068S5N6-F1
#
_cell.length_a   1.000
_cell.length_b   1.000
_cell.length_c   1.000
_cell.angle_alpha   90.00
_cell.angle_beta   90.00
_cell.angle_gamma   90.00
#
_symmetry.space_group_name_H-M   'P 1'
#
loop_
_entity.id
_entity.type
_entity.pdbx_description
1 polymer ?
#
loop_
_entity_poly.entity_id
_entity_poly.type
_entity_poly.pdbx_seq_one_letter_code
_entity_poly.pdbx_strand_id
1 'polypeptide(L)'
;MCGERVFETGETFATTTTIASVVRSWKYIPTTKYVHLVDTPGLCASSARDRQNVQEMVRYFKSLAYGVSAFLLVFDIKDIRLDAYTQDMLSLFQQLLGKDFWNFVVLVFTHVDDEVRDELDDAIEAVLDPEGFRG
;
A
#
# COMPACT_ATOMS: atom_id res chain seq x y z
N MET A 1 12.67 13.67 -0.56
CA MET A 1 12.06 12.78 -1.55
C MET A 1 11.16 13.63 -2.44
N CYS A 2 11.69 14.20 -3.50
CA CYS A 2 10.85 14.63 -4.63
C CYS A 2 11.73 14.41 -5.87
N GLY A 3 11.26 13.59 -6.81
CA GLY A 3 11.81 13.50 -8.16
C GLY A 3 12.72 12.32 -8.54
N GLU A 4 13.06 11.38 -7.65
CA GLU A 4 13.86 10.21 -8.03
C GLU A 4 12.98 8.95 -8.13
N ARG A 5 13.00 8.28 -9.28
CA ARG A 5 12.26 7.04 -9.54
C ARG A 5 13.05 5.87 -8.93
N VAL A 6 12.46 5.21 -7.92
CA VAL A 6 13.13 4.14 -7.14
C VAL A 6 12.50 2.77 -7.36
N PHE A 7 11.19 2.74 -7.59
CA PHE A 7 10.44 1.55 -8.00
C PHE A 7 9.91 1.74 -9.42
N GLU A 8 9.70 0.63 -10.11
CA GLU A 8 9.00 0.67 -11.40
C GLU A 8 7.55 1.10 -11.19
N THR A 9 7.01 1.82 -12.17
CA THR A 9 5.61 2.25 -12.14
C THR A 9 4.97 1.84 -13.44
N GLY A 10 3.82 1.15 -13.35
CA GLY A 10 2.98 0.81 -14.49
C GLY A 10 1.89 1.86 -14.70
N GLU A 11 1.35 1.94 -15.91
CA GLU A 11 0.24 2.86 -16.23
C GLU A 11 -1.15 2.25 -15.99
N THR A 12 -1.27 0.91 -15.89
CA THR A 12 -2.58 0.23 -15.86
C THR A 12 -2.60 -1.06 -15.03
N PHE A 13 -1.45 -1.70 -14.83
CA PHE A 13 -1.35 -2.97 -14.09
C PHE A 13 -0.24 -2.88 -13.05
N ALA A 14 -0.41 -3.60 -11.94
CA ALA A 14 0.64 -3.80 -10.96
C ALA A 14 1.88 -4.41 -11.65
N THR A 15 3.00 -3.71 -11.58
CA THR A 15 4.28 -4.12 -12.19
C THR A 15 5.16 -4.91 -11.22
N THR A 16 4.91 -4.78 -9.92
CA THR A 16 5.68 -5.42 -8.87
C THR A 16 5.31 -6.90 -8.76
N THR A 17 6.22 -7.80 -9.15
CA THR A 17 6.03 -9.26 -9.06
C THR A 17 6.76 -9.92 -7.88
N THR A 18 7.75 -9.24 -7.30
CA THR A 18 8.49 -9.69 -6.10
C THR A 18 8.65 -8.55 -5.11
N ILE A 19 8.77 -8.85 -3.81
CA ILE A 19 9.03 -7.83 -2.79
C ILE A 19 10.36 -7.14 -3.09
N ALA A 20 10.30 -5.82 -3.33
CA ALA A 20 11.47 -4.98 -3.51
C ALA A 20 11.60 -4.06 -2.30
N SER A 21 12.84 -3.81 -1.85
CA SER A 21 13.04 -2.88 -0.74
C SER A 21 14.30 -2.05 -0.91
N VAL A 22 14.28 -0.87 -0.30
CA VAL A 22 15.32 0.13 -0.48
C VAL A 22 15.44 1.02 0.76
N VAL A 23 16.66 1.28 1.21
CA VAL A 23 16.93 2.21 2.32
C VAL A 23 17.47 3.52 1.75
N ARG A 24 16.91 4.65 2.20
CA ARG A 24 17.28 6.00 1.75
C ARG A 24 17.32 6.99 2.90
N SER A 25 18.21 7.98 2.81
CA SER A 25 18.22 9.13 3.73
C SER A 25 17.00 10.01 3.52
N TRP A 26 16.38 10.50 4.60
CA TRP A 26 15.25 11.41 4.53
C TRP A 26 15.69 12.82 4.12
N LYS A 27 15.64 13.11 2.80
CA LYS A 27 16.18 14.35 2.18
C LYS A 27 15.75 15.68 2.82
N TYR A 28 14.56 15.77 3.41
CA TYR A 28 13.98 17.02 3.92
C TYR A 28 13.97 17.13 5.46
N ILE A 29 14.56 16.17 6.18
CA ILE A 29 14.73 16.28 7.63
C ILE A 29 16.21 16.52 7.90
N PRO A 30 16.60 17.58 8.65
CA PRO A 30 18.00 17.90 8.96
C PRO A 30 18.69 16.92 9.92
N THR A 31 18.17 15.69 10.05
CA THR A 31 18.71 14.62 10.91
C THR A 31 19.16 13.44 10.05
N THR A 32 20.04 12.58 10.59
CA THR A 32 20.47 11.30 9.97
C THR A 32 19.38 10.22 10.06
N LYS A 33 18.16 10.53 9.60
CA LYS A 33 17.06 9.57 9.55
C LYS A 33 17.02 8.87 8.20
N TYR A 34 16.81 7.56 8.24
CA TYR A 34 16.63 6.72 7.06
C TYR A 34 15.20 6.21 6.99
N VAL A 35 14.70 6.03 5.78
CA VAL A 35 13.43 5.37 5.49
C VAL A 35 13.73 4.09 4.75
N HIS A 36 13.14 2.99 5.22
CA HIS A 36 13.13 1.71 4.53
C HIS A 36 11.81 1.61 3.78
N LEU A 37 11.86 1.79 2.47
CA LEU A 37 10.69 1.65 1.60
C LEU A 37 10.61 0.21 1.12
N VAL A 38 9.42 -0.35 1.16
CA VAL A 38 9.13 -1.73 0.78
C VAL A 38 7.99 -1.67 -0.22
N ASP A 39 8.28 -2.07 -1.43
CA ASP A 39 7.29 -2.24 -2.48
C ASP A 39 6.88 -3.71 -2.51
N THR A 40 5.60 -3.96 -2.28
CA THR A 40 5.03 -5.31 -2.19
C THR A 40 4.24 -5.59 -3.45
N PRO A 41 4.42 -6.77 -4.08
CA PRO A 41 3.54 -7.20 -5.14
C PRO A 41 2.08 -7.09 -4.72
N GLY A 42 1.24 -6.60 -5.62
CA GLY A 42 -0.17 -6.94 -5.57
C GLY A 42 -0.26 -8.46 -5.62
N LEU A 43 -0.86 -9.05 -4.60
CA LEU A 43 -1.15 -10.46 -4.67
C LEU A 43 -2.22 -10.64 -5.78
N CYS A 44 -2.08 -11.64 -6.66
CA CYS A 44 -2.80 -11.70 -7.92
C CYS A 44 -3.51 -13.03 -8.01
N ALA A 45 -4.85 -12.99 -8.08
CA ALA A 45 -5.77 -14.12 -8.13
C ALA A 45 -5.26 -15.32 -8.96
N SER A 46 -4.48 -16.19 -8.33
CA SER A 46 -4.18 -17.51 -8.86
C SER A 46 -3.74 -18.42 -7.72
N SER A 47 -4.60 -19.42 -7.49
CA SER A 47 -4.49 -20.41 -6.43
C SER A 47 -3.09 -21.04 -6.35
N ALA A 48 -2.58 -21.11 -5.13
CA ALA A 48 -1.23 -21.51 -4.67
C ALA A 48 -0.18 -20.39 -4.53
N ARG A 49 -0.07 -19.42 -5.46
CA ARG A 49 0.94 -18.33 -5.34
C ARG A 49 0.61 -17.34 -4.23
N ASP A 50 -0.65 -17.02 -4.03
CA ASP A 50 -1.06 -16.01 -3.05
C ASP A 50 -0.72 -16.42 -1.61
N ARG A 51 -0.90 -17.69 -1.23
CA ARG A 51 -0.50 -18.18 0.10
C ARG A 51 1.00 -18.10 0.32
N GLN A 52 1.80 -18.41 -0.71
CA GLN A 52 3.25 -18.34 -0.62
C GLN A 52 3.70 -16.87 -0.49
N ASN A 53 3.16 -15.99 -1.32
CA ASN A 53 3.47 -14.56 -1.28
C ASN A 53 3.07 -13.93 0.07
N VAL A 54 1.92 -14.32 0.63
CA VAL A 54 1.52 -13.94 1.99
C VAL A 54 2.53 -14.41 3.03
N GLN A 55 2.96 -15.68 2.98
CA GLN A 55 3.95 -16.21 3.91
C GLN A 55 5.29 -15.47 3.78
N GLU A 56 5.69 -15.12 2.56
CA GLU A 56 6.90 -14.34 2.29
C GLU A 56 6.77 -12.93 2.85
N MET A 57 5.63 -12.26 2.67
CA MET A 57 5.36 -10.96 3.28
C MET A 57 5.37 -11.02 4.81
N VAL A 58 4.76 -12.04 5.41
CA VAL A 58 4.78 -12.22 6.86
C VAL A 58 6.19 -12.48 7.38
N ARG A 59 6.97 -13.32 6.70
CA ARG A 59 8.38 -13.56 7.05
C ARG A 59 9.21 -12.29 6.91
N TYR A 60 8.96 -11.51 5.86
CA TYR A 60 9.61 -10.23 5.64
C TYR A 60 9.27 -9.23 6.75
N PHE A 61 7.99 -9.03 7.08
CA PHE A 61 7.61 -8.11 8.17
C PHE A 61 8.16 -8.55 9.52
N LYS A 62 8.20 -9.86 9.80
CA LYS A 62 8.83 -10.40 11.01
C LYS A 62 10.34 -10.23 11.04
N SER A 63 11.01 -10.07 9.90
CA SER A 63 12.46 -9.84 9.85
C SER A 63 12.84 -8.36 10.05
N LEU A 64 11.87 -7.44 9.95
CA LEU A 64 12.10 -6.02 10.20
C LEU A 64 12.35 -5.78 11.69
N ALA A 65 13.60 -5.41 12.03
CA ALA A 65 14.03 -5.22 13.42
C ALA A 65 13.21 -4.19 14.21
N TYR A 66 12.55 -3.25 13.53
CA TYR A 66 11.73 -2.20 14.12
C TYR A 66 10.25 -2.29 13.72
N GLY A 67 9.84 -3.38 13.06
CA GLY A 67 8.50 -3.52 12.49
C GLY A 67 8.22 -2.56 11.34
N VAL A 68 6.94 -2.42 10.99
CA VAL A 68 6.46 -1.51 9.93
C VAL A 68 5.90 -0.25 10.59
N SER A 69 6.37 0.92 10.16
CA SER A 69 5.90 2.21 10.71
C SER A 69 4.65 2.76 10.01
N ALA A 70 4.39 2.36 8.77
CA ALA A 70 3.20 2.72 8.02
C ALA A 70 2.97 1.74 6.86
N PHE A 71 1.71 1.48 6.54
CA PHE A 71 1.27 0.80 5.32
C PHE A 71 0.59 1.82 4.43
N LEU A 72 1.10 2.01 3.20
CA LEU A 72 0.52 2.95 2.25
C LEU A 72 -0.42 2.19 1.31
N LEU A 73 -1.71 2.52 1.35
CA LEU A 73 -2.70 2.00 0.41
C LEU A 73 -2.98 3.07 -0.65
N VAL A 74 -2.56 2.80 -1.88
CA VAL A 74 -2.50 3.81 -2.95
C VAL A 74 -3.65 3.62 -3.93
N PHE A 75 -4.39 4.70 -4.20
CA PHE A 75 -5.50 4.75 -5.14
C PHE A 75 -5.23 5.76 -6.26
N ASP A 76 -5.71 5.46 -7.45
CA ASP A 76 -5.89 6.47 -8.49
C ASP A 76 -7.23 7.19 -8.22
N ILE A 77 -7.23 8.52 -8.16
CA ILE A 77 -8.47 9.27 -7.93
C ILE A 77 -9.51 9.04 -9.04
N LYS A 78 -9.06 8.74 -10.26
CA LYS A 78 -9.94 8.45 -11.40
C LYS A 78 -10.48 7.03 -11.39
N ASP A 79 -9.92 6.18 -10.52
CA ASP A 79 -10.20 4.75 -10.48
C ASP A 79 -10.02 4.17 -9.07
N ILE A 80 -10.96 4.53 -8.20
CA ILE A 80 -10.98 4.12 -6.81
C ILE A 80 -11.62 2.73 -6.73
N ARG A 81 -10.80 1.71 -6.97
CA ARG A 81 -11.22 0.32 -6.87
C ARG A 81 -10.52 -0.38 -5.71
N LEU A 82 -11.31 -0.70 -4.68
CA LEU A 82 -10.98 -1.72 -3.69
C LEU A 82 -11.48 -3.05 -4.22
N ASP A 83 -10.69 -3.72 -5.05
CA ASP A 83 -11.07 -5.06 -5.49
C ASP A 83 -11.15 -6.03 -4.29
N ALA A 84 -12.00 -7.05 -4.42
CA ALA A 84 -12.18 -8.09 -3.39
C ALA A 84 -10.83 -8.70 -2.97
N TYR A 85 -9.88 -8.73 -3.91
CA TYR A 85 -8.52 -9.16 -3.69
C TYR A 85 -7.79 -8.33 -2.61
N THR A 86 -7.78 -7.01 -2.78
CA THR A 86 -7.15 -6.07 -1.84
C THR A 86 -7.85 -6.12 -0.48
N GLN A 87 -9.18 -6.27 -0.48
CA GLN A 87 -9.96 -6.44 0.75
C GLN A 87 -9.55 -7.71 1.52
N ASP A 88 -9.39 -8.85 0.83
CA ASP A 88 -8.92 -10.11 1.43
C ASP A 88 -7.51 -9.96 2.03
N MET A 89 -6.61 -9.25 1.35
CA MET A 89 -5.26 -8.97 1.85
C MET A 89 -5.29 -8.12 3.13
N LEU A 90 -6.11 -7.06 3.16
CA LEU A 90 -6.26 -6.21 4.34
C LEU A 90 -6.87 -6.99 5.52
N SER A 91 -7.86 -7.84 5.25
CA SER A 91 -8.46 -8.74 6.26
C SER A 91 -7.42 -9.68 6.85
N LEU A 92 -6.57 -10.27 6.00
CA LEU A 92 -5.48 -11.13 6.43
C LEU A 92 -4.42 -10.38 7.27
N PHE A 93 -4.04 -9.17 6.88
CA PHE A 93 -3.13 -8.35 7.70
C PHE A 93 -3.74 -8.00 9.05
N GLN A 94 -5.02 -7.66 9.11
CA GLN A 94 -5.71 -7.46 10.38
C GLN A 94 -5.69 -8.74 11.26
N GLN A 95 -5.92 -9.91 10.67
CA GLN A 95 -5.88 -11.19 11.41
C GLN A 95 -4.47 -11.48 11.97
N LEU A 96 -3.42 -11.12 11.22
CA LEU A 96 -2.03 -11.44 11.57
C LEU A 96 -1.38 -10.41 12.50
N LEU A 97 -1.66 -9.13 12.30
CA LEU A 97 -1.06 -8.00 13.01
C LEU A 97 -1.97 -7.43 14.10
N GLY A 98 -3.22 -7.92 14.17
CA GLY A 98 -4.24 -7.43 15.08
C GLY A 98 -4.96 -6.19 14.55
N LYS A 99 -6.05 -5.81 15.23
CA LYS A 99 -6.87 -4.64 14.85
C LYS A 99 -6.10 -3.31 14.86
N ASP A 100 -5.03 -3.21 15.65
CA ASP A 100 -4.22 -1.99 15.74
C ASP A 100 -3.39 -1.74 14.47
N PHE A 101 -3.32 -2.72 13.56
CA PHE A 101 -2.79 -2.57 12.20
C PHE A 101 -3.34 -1.32 11.50
N TRP A 102 -4.65 -1.06 11.64
CA TRP A 102 -5.31 0.07 11.00
C TRP A 102 -4.78 1.43 11.46
N ASN A 103 -4.19 1.52 12.65
CA ASN A 103 -3.54 2.76 13.13
C ASN A 103 -2.30 3.13 12.32
N PHE A 104 -1.77 2.19 11.53
CA PHE A 104 -0.59 2.37 10.69
C PHE A 104 -0.94 2.43 9.19
N VAL A 105 -2.21 2.28 8.81
CA VAL A 105 -2.64 2.39 7.41
C VAL A 105 -2.83 3.85 7.04
N VAL A 106 -2.24 4.27 5.93
CA VAL A 106 -2.37 5.60 5.34
C VAL A 106 -2.91 5.43 3.93
N LEU A 107 -4.04 6.07 3.65
CA LEU A 107 -4.61 6.12 2.30
C LEU A 107 -3.88 7.21 1.50
N VAL A 108 -3.51 6.90 0.26
CA VAL A 108 -2.79 7.80 -0.63
C VAL A 108 -3.55 7.88 -1.94
N PHE A 109 -4.09 9.04 -2.27
CA PHE A 109 -4.68 9.29 -3.58
C PHE A 109 -3.62 9.89 -4.51
N THR A 110 -3.53 9.34 -5.71
CA THR A 110 -2.60 9.73 -6.77
C THR A 110 -3.36 10.35 -7.93
N HIS A 111 -2.62 11.03 -8.82
CA HIS A 111 -3.18 11.77 -9.96
C HIS A 111 -4.18 12.86 -9.56
N VAL A 112 -4.09 13.38 -8.33
CA VAL A 112 -4.86 14.54 -7.87
C VAL A 112 -4.17 15.80 -8.39
N ASP A 113 -4.80 16.43 -9.37
CA ASP A 113 -4.45 17.76 -9.88
C ASP A 113 -5.53 18.78 -9.50
N ASP A 114 -5.36 20.04 -9.92
CA ASP A 114 -6.30 21.12 -9.59
C ASP A 114 -7.69 20.90 -10.21
N GLU A 115 -7.82 20.07 -11.25
CA GLU A 115 -9.11 19.83 -11.93
C GLU A 115 -9.97 18.82 -11.17
N VAL A 116 -9.35 17.80 -10.56
CA VAL A 116 -10.05 16.73 -9.81
C VAL A 116 -9.98 16.92 -8.29
N ARG A 117 -9.46 18.06 -7.82
CA ARG A 117 -9.28 18.31 -6.39
C ARG A 117 -10.60 18.29 -5.61
N ASP A 118 -11.66 18.79 -6.23
CA ASP A 118 -12.99 18.82 -5.61
C ASP A 118 -13.61 17.41 -5.49
N GLU A 119 -13.14 16.44 -6.27
CA GLU A 119 -13.57 15.03 -6.21
C GLU A 119 -12.87 14.25 -5.07
N LEU A 120 -11.85 14.84 -4.42
CA LEU A 120 -11.08 14.16 -3.38
C LEU A 120 -11.92 13.81 -2.14
N ASP A 121 -12.87 14.68 -1.77
CA ASP A 121 -13.72 14.42 -0.61
C ASP A 121 -14.65 13.22 -0.89
N ASP A 122 -15.28 13.17 -2.07
CA ASP A 122 -16.09 12.05 -2.54
C ASP A 122 -15.26 10.75 -2.63
N ALA A 123 -14.01 10.86 -3.09
CA ALA A 123 -13.06 9.75 -3.16
C ALA A 123 -12.74 9.18 -1.78
N ILE A 124 -12.55 10.04 -0.78
CA ILE A 124 -12.33 9.63 0.61
C ILE A 124 -13.58 8.94 1.15
N GLU A 125 -14.77 9.51 0.92
CA GLU A 125 -16.03 8.90 1.36
C GLU A 125 -16.24 7.50 0.76
N ALA A 126 -15.96 7.33 -0.53
CA ALA A 126 -16.10 6.05 -1.21
C ALA A 126 -15.23 4.93 -0.62
N VAL A 127 -14.02 5.25 -0.13
CA VAL A 127 -13.13 4.29 0.52
C VAL A 127 -13.52 4.01 1.98
N LEU A 128 -14.18 4.99 2.63
CA LEU A 128 -14.63 4.87 4.01
C LEU A 128 -16.00 4.22 4.17
N ASP A 129 -16.76 4.05 3.07
CA ASP A 129 -18.08 3.43 3.11
C ASP A 129 -18.01 1.93 3.48
N PRO A 130 -18.50 1.54 4.69
CA PRO A 130 -18.50 0.15 5.13
C PRO A 130 -19.32 -0.80 4.24
N GLU A 131 -20.28 -0.30 3.46
CA GLU A 131 -21.08 -1.10 2.51
C GLU A 131 -20.31 -1.38 1.20
N GLY A 132 -19.30 -0.58 0.85
CA GLY A 132 -18.41 -0.79 -0.30
C GLY A 132 -17.47 -2.00 -0.16
N PHE A 133 -17.30 -2.53 1.05
CA PHE A 133 -16.49 -3.72 1.36
C PHE A 133 -17.20 -5.06 1.11
N ARG A 134 -18.35 -5.07 0.43
CA ARG A 134 -19.16 -6.28 0.17
C ARG A 134 -19.44 -6.56 -1.31
N GLY A 135 -18.85 -5.78 -2.22
CA GLY A 135 -19.00 -5.94 -3.67
C GLY A 135 -18.06 -6.95 -4.30
#